data_AF-A0A2M7IXF8-F1
#
_entry.id   AF-A0A2M7IXF8-F1
#
_cell.length_a   1.000
_cell.length_b   1.000
_cell.length_c   1.000
_cell.angle_alpha   90.00
_cell.angle_beta   90.00
_cell.angle_gamma   90.00
#
_symmetry.space_group_name_H-M   'P 1'
#
loop_
_entity.id
_entity.type
_entity.pdbx_description
1 polymer ?
#
loop_
_entity_poly.entity_id
_entity_poly.type
_entity_poly.pdbx_seq_one_letter_code
_entity_poly.pdbx_strand_id
1 'polypeptide(L)'
;DCRDFIRTNVEGTKNLLDAARNNRGIRFHHVSTDEVFGSLGPDDRPFNENTPYDPKSPYSASKAASDHLVRAYWHTYKLPITISNCSNNYGPYQFPEKIIPLFITNLLENKRVPVYGQGENVRDWIYVDDHNAGVDAVIKKGRIDETYCLGGGCELTNLELTKKILKALDKGEEMIDFVPDRPGHDLRYAMDYSKAKKELGWQPTVDFGEGLKKTIDWYKNNQSWWRNVKNGKYLEYYKKQYGE
;
A
#
# COMPACT_ATOMS: atom_id res chain seq x y z
N ASP A 1 -0.97 13.54 16.56
CA ASP A 1 -0.70 12.47 17.55
C ASP A 1 -0.46 11.18 16.76
N CYS A 2 0.61 10.42 17.05
CA CYS A 2 0.97 9.18 16.36
C CYS A 2 0.74 7.92 17.22
N ARG A 3 0.10 8.07 18.39
CA ARG A 3 -0.11 7.00 19.38
C ARG A 3 -0.71 5.73 18.79
N ASP A 4 -1.74 5.84 17.95
CA ASP A 4 -2.39 4.68 17.35
C ASP A 4 -1.47 3.90 16.41
N PHE A 5 -0.58 4.58 15.68
CA PHE A 5 0.43 3.92 14.86
C PHE A 5 1.43 3.15 15.72
N ILE A 6 1.91 3.73 16.82
CA ILE A 6 2.87 3.05 17.72
C ILE A 6 2.23 1.82 18.37
N ARG A 7 1.04 2.00 18.96
CA ARG A 7 0.30 0.92 19.63
C ARG A 7 0.00 -0.23 18.67
N THR A 8 -0.53 0.05 17.49
CA THR A 8 -0.95 -1.00 16.57
C THR A 8 0.21 -1.59 15.78
N ASN A 9 1.03 -0.74 15.15
CA ASN A 9 2.05 -1.22 14.21
C ASN A 9 3.27 -1.79 14.95
N VAL A 10 3.68 -1.18 16.06
CA VAL A 10 4.90 -1.60 16.79
C VAL A 10 4.55 -2.60 17.89
N GLU A 11 3.75 -2.18 18.88
CA GLU A 11 3.41 -3.05 20.02
C GLU A 11 2.55 -4.25 19.56
N GLY A 12 1.59 -4.02 18.67
CA GLY A 12 0.79 -5.09 18.07
C GLY A 12 1.64 -6.13 17.33
N THR A 13 2.61 -5.70 16.51
CA THR A 13 3.54 -6.63 15.85
C THR A 13 4.36 -7.41 16.86
N LYS A 14 4.90 -6.75 17.90
CA LYS A 14 5.62 -7.43 18.98
C LYS A 14 4.75 -8.51 19.63
N ASN A 15 3.48 -8.22 19.92
CA ASN A 15 2.58 -9.17 20.56
C ASN A 15 2.31 -10.40 19.66
N LEU A 16 2.12 -10.18 18.35
CA LEU A 16 1.95 -11.28 17.39
C LEU A 16 3.22 -12.12 17.23
N LEU A 17 4.40 -11.49 17.28
CA LEU A 17 5.69 -12.19 17.24
C LEU A 17 5.90 -13.06 18.48
N ASP A 18 5.57 -12.55 19.68
CA ASP A 18 5.60 -13.34 20.92
C ASP A 18 4.62 -14.53 20.86
N ALA A 19 3.40 -14.29 20.38
CA ALA A 19 2.41 -15.34 20.21
C ALA A 19 2.90 -16.41 19.21
N ALA A 20 3.45 -16.01 18.07
CA ALA A 20 4.01 -16.93 17.08
C ALA A 20 5.19 -17.72 17.66
N ARG A 21 6.10 -17.08 18.40
CA ARG A 21 7.24 -17.77 19.05
C ARG A 21 6.80 -18.81 20.06
N ASN A 22 5.77 -18.49 20.86
CA ASN A 22 5.29 -19.39 21.91
C ASN A 22 4.53 -20.60 21.34
N ASN A 23 4.16 -20.58 20.06
CA ASN A 23 3.49 -21.68 19.38
C ASN A 23 4.45 -22.37 18.37
N ARG A 24 4.71 -23.66 18.57
CA ARG A 24 5.66 -24.40 17.71
C ARG A 24 5.11 -24.54 16.29
N GLY A 25 6.01 -24.51 15.30
CA GLY A 25 5.69 -24.77 13.90
C GLY A 25 5.11 -23.58 13.13
N ILE A 26 5.09 -22.38 13.71
CA ILE A 26 4.61 -21.18 13.03
C ILE A 26 5.74 -20.54 12.21
N ARG A 27 5.46 -20.28 10.93
CA ARG A 27 6.21 -19.34 10.10
C ARG A 27 5.47 -18.00 10.08
N PHE A 28 6.17 -16.91 10.35
CA PHE A 28 5.61 -15.56 10.41
C PHE A 28 5.94 -14.78 9.15
N HIS A 29 4.94 -14.47 8.33
CA HIS A 29 5.10 -13.55 7.19
C HIS A 29 4.63 -12.15 7.58
N HIS A 30 5.51 -11.16 7.47
CA HIS A 30 5.20 -9.75 7.76
C HIS A 30 5.01 -8.97 6.47
N VAL A 31 3.84 -8.37 6.28
CA VAL A 31 3.56 -7.48 5.15
C VAL A 31 3.86 -6.04 5.57
N SER A 32 4.71 -5.38 4.80
CA SER A 32 5.18 -4.02 5.00
C SER A 32 5.10 -3.20 3.72
N THR A 33 5.70 -2.01 3.73
CA THR A 33 5.50 -0.97 2.71
C THR A 33 6.83 -0.49 2.16
N ASP A 34 6.84 0.01 0.94
CA ASP A 34 7.95 0.75 0.33
C ASP A 34 8.30 2.05 1.04
N GLU A 35 7.33 2.73 1.67
CA GLU A 35 7.54 3.98 2.42
C GLU A 35 8.59 3.88 3.55
N VAL A 36 8.95 2.67 3.97
CA VAL A 36 10.03 2.47 4.95
C VAL A 36 11.40 2.88 4.41
N PHE A 37 11.56 2.92 3.09
CA PHE A 37 12.80 3.29 2.39
C PHE A 37 12.94 4.80 2.17
N GLY A 38 11.92 5.60 2.49
CA GLY A 38 11.94 7.05 2.30
C GLY A 38 11.57 7.47 0.88
N SER A 39 12.18 8.55 0.38
CA SER A 39 11.90 9.12 -0.95
C SER A 39 13.06 8.91 -1.91
N LEU A 40 12.75 8.59 -3.16
CA LEU A 40 13.70 8.63 -4.28
C LEU A 40 13.75 10.04 -4.90
N GLY A 41 14.90 10.40 -5.43
CA GLY A 41 15.05 11.44 -6.42
C GLY A 41 14.61 10.99 -7.83
N PRO A 42 14.55 11.92 -8.80
CA PRO A 42 14.13 11.62 -10.18
C PRO A 42 15.00 10.56 -10.87
N ASP A 43 16.32 10.60 -10.64
CA ASP A 43 17.30 9.73 -11.30
C ASP A 43 17.72 8.51 -10.45
N ASP A 44 17.18 8.39 -9.23
CA ASP A 44 17.54 7.29 -8.34
C ASP A 44 16.96 5.97 -8.84
N ARG A 45 17.70 4.88 -8.57
CA ARG A 45 17.23 3.53 -8.88
C ARG A 45 16.02 3.18 -8.00
N PRO A 46 15.08 2.36 -8.50
CA PRO A 46 14.00 1.84 -7.68
C PRO A 46 14.51 1.13 -6.42
N PHE A 47 13.71 1.18 -5.36
CA PHE A 47 13.98 0.51 -4.10
C PHE A 47 14.10 -1.00 -4.29
N ASN A 48 15.07 -1.61 -3.62
CA ASN A 48 15.23 -3.07 -3.56
C ASN A 48 15.47 -3.49 -2.10
N GLU A 49 15.63 -4.79 -1.87
CA GLU A 49 15.75 -5.35 -0.53
C GLU A 49 16.99 -4.87 0.25
N ASN A 50 17.99 -4.28 -0.42
CA ASN A 50 19.19 -3.72 0.19
C ASN A 50 19.10 -2.20 0.41
N THR A 51 18.01 -1.55 -0.01
CA THR A 51 17.82 -0.13 0.22
C THR A 51 17.75 0.15 1.73
N PRO A 52 18.54 1.11 2.26
CA PRO A 52 18.45 1.51 3.65
C PRO A 52 17.08 2.09 4.01
N TYR A 53 16.66 1.87 5.25
CA TYR A 53 15.43 2.46 5.77
C TYR A 53 15.65 3.97 6.02
N ASP A 54 14.72 4.82 5.57
CA ASP A 54 14.75 6.28 5.76
C ASP A 54 13.33 6.88 5.85
N PRO A 55 12.47 6.39 6.76
CA PRO A 55 11.05 6.76 6.80
C PRO A 55 10.82 8.24 7.13
N LYS A 56 9.92 8.91 6.41
CA LYS A 56 9.63 10.35 6.56
C LYS A 56 8.32 10.68 7.29
N SER A 57 7.52 9.69 7.68
CA SER A 57 6.26 9.92 8.38
C SER A 57 6.14 9.06 9.65
N PRO A 58 5.27 9.43 10.62
CA PRO A 58 5.02 8.58 11.79
C PRO A 58 4.50 7.18 11.41
N TYR A 59 3.71 7.08 10.32
CA TYR A 59 3.25 5.80 9.78
C TYR A 59 4.42 4.96 9.28
N SER A 60 5.24 5.48 8.36
CA SER A 60 6.34 4.72 7.78
C SER A 60 7.44 4.42 8.81
N ALA A 61 7.66 5.30 9.78
CA ALA A 61 8.57 5.05 10.91
C ALA A 61 8.08 3.90 11.79
N SER A 62 6.77 3.82 12.06
CA SER A 62 6.20 2.72 12.83
C SER A 62 6.27 1.37 12.07
N LYS A 63 6.15 1.39 10.74
CA LYS A 63 6.34 0.20 9.88
C LYS A 63 7.81 -0.22 9.81
N ALA A 64 8.73 0.73 9.70
CA ALA A 64 10.16 0.47 9.79
C ALA A 64 10.53 -0.19 11.14
N ALA A 65 9.97 0.31 12.25
CA ALA A 65 10.17 -0.28 13.56
C ALA A 65 9.62 -1.72 13.64
N SER A 66 8.44 -1.99 13.06
CA SER A 66 7.91 -3.35 13.01
C SER A 66 8.78 -4.30 12.20
N ASP A 67 9.33 -3.85 11.06
CA ASP A 67 10.26 -4.65 10.26
C ASP A 67 11.52 -5.02 11.06
N HIS A 68 12.10 -4.05 11.77
CA HIS A 68 13.26 -4.29 12.63
C HIS A 68 12.97 -5.32 13.73
N LEU A 69 11.79 -5.24 14.38
CA LEU A 69 11.37 -6.23 15.38
C LEU A 69 11.28 -7.63 14.76
N VAL A 70 10.64 -7.79 13.60
CA VAL A 70 10.49 -9.08 12.93
C VAL A 70 11.87 -9.72 12.65
N ARG A 71 12.82 -8.94 12.11
CA ARG A 71 14.20 -9.41 11.87
C ARG A 71 14.90 -9.79 13.18
N ALA A 72 14.79 -8.96 14.21
CA ALA A 72 15.41 -9.24 15.50
C ALA A 72 14.88 -10.55 16.13
N TYR A 73 13.61 -10.88 15.93
CA TYR A 73 13.03 -12.15 16.41
C TYR A 73 13.61 -13.38 15.70
N TRP A 74 13.92 -13.29 14.41
CA TRP A 74 14.69 -14.33 13.75
C TRP A 74 16.11 -14.41 14.31
N HIS A 75 16.85 -13.30 14.35
CA HIS A 75 18.25 -13.33 14.79
C HIS A 75 18.40 -13.88 16.21
N THR A 76 17.51 -13.48 17.12
CA THR A 76 17.55 -13.79 18.56
C THR A 76 16.88 -15.11 18.91
N TYR A 77 15.70 -15.39 18.35
CA TYR A 77 14.86 -16.54 18.75
C TYR A 77 14.69 -17.59 17.67
N LYS A 78 15.26 -17.38 16.48
CA LYS A 78 15.12 -18.27 15.31
C LYS A 78 13.67 -18.54 14.91
N LEU A 79 12.76 -17.60 15.18
CA LEU A 79 11.39 -17.64 14.67
C LEU A 79 11.45 -17.58 13.13
N PRO A 80 10.93 -18.57 12.38
CA PRO A 80 11.00 -18.53 10.92
C PRO A 80 10.17 -17.36 10.38
N ILE A 81 10.83 -16.34 9.83
CA ILE A 81 10.19 -15.15 9.30
C ILE A 81 10.40 -14.98 7.80
N THR A 82 9.52 -14.19 7.18
CA THR A 82 9.75 -13.52 5.88
C THR A 82 9.09 -12.16 5.90
N ILE A 83 9.60 -11.21 5.12
CA ILE A 83 9.02 -9.87 4.98
C ILE A 83 8.71 -9.59 3.51
N SER A 84 7.61 -8.90 3.23
CA SER A 84 7.40 -8.25 1.93
C SER A 84 7.26 -6.74 2.12
N ASN A 85 7.87 -5.96 1.23
CA ASN A 85 7.64 -4.52 1.13
C ASN A 85 6.98 -4.30 -0.23
N CYS A 86 5.80 -3.69 -0.26
CA CYS A 86 5.04 -3.50 -1.50
C CYS A 86 4.84 -2.02 -1.84
N SER A 87 4.60 -1.74 -3.13
CA SER A 87 4.24 -0.41 -3.61
C SER A 87 2.76 -0.07 -3.38
N ASN A 88 2.31 1.08 -3.87
CA ASN A 88 0.94 1.56 -3.69
C ASN A 88 -0.08 0.62 -4.33
N ASN A 89 -0.88 -0.01 -3.47
CA ASN A 89 -1.93 -0.91 -3.88
C ASN A 89 -3.17 -0.16 -4.37
N TYR A 90 -3.87 -0.74 -5.35
CA TYR A 90 -5.19 -0.27 -5.77
C TYR A 90 -6.09 -1.41 -6.23
N GLY A 91 -7.41 -1.22 -6.07
CA GLY A 91 -8.39 -2.23 -6.49
C GLY A 91 -9.70 -2.20 -5.70
N PRO A 92 -10.49 -3.28 -5.82
CA PRO A 92 -11.69 -3.52 -5.02
C PRO A 92 -11.47 -3.36 -3.51
N TYR A 93 -12.53 -2.95 -2.80
CA TYR A 93 -12.56 -2.82 -1.34
C TYR A 93 -11.58 -1.82 -0.70
N GLN A 94 -10.85 -1.03 -1.48
CA GLN A 94 -9.99 0.02 -0.95
C GLN A 94 -10.82 1.15 -0.29
N PHE A 95 -10.46 1.55 0.93
CA PHE A 95 -11.22 2.58 1.64
C PHE A 95 -11.18 3.92 0.86
N PRO A 96 -12.33 4.62 0.65
CA PRO A 96 -12.42 5.89 -0.10
C PRO A 96 -11.74 7.13 0.51
N GLU A 97 -10.63 6.94 1.20
CA GLU A 97 -9.70 8.00 1.63
C GLU A 97 -8.46 8.08 0.74
N LYS A 98 -8.11 6.97 0.07
CA LYS A 98 -6.94 6.87 -0.81
C LYS A 98 -7.26 7.48 -2.17
N ILE A 99 -6.26 7.97 -2.88
CA ILE A 99 -6.43 8.80 -4.09
C ILE A 99 -7.33 8.16 -5.15
N ILE A 100 -7.07 6.92 -5.57
CA ILE A 100 -7.89 6.21 -6.59
C ILE A 100 -9.36 6.08 -6.17
N PRO A 101 -9.70 5.45 -5.04
CA PRO A 101 -11.11 5.28 -4.66
C PRO A 101 -11.79 6.60 -4.27
N LEU A 102 -11.08 7.55 -3.67
CA LEU A 102 -11.61 8.89 -3.41
C LEU A 102 -12.01 9.57 -4.71
N PHE A 103 -11.16 9.52 -5.73
CA PHE A 103 -11.40 10.20 -7.00
C PHE A 103 -12.53 9.53 -7.77
N ILE A 104 -12.51 8.20 -7.87
CA ILE A 104 -13.58 7.45 -8.53
C ILE A 104 -14.93 7.76 -7.87
N THR A 105 -15.03 7.67 -6.54
CA THR A 105 -16.30 7.92 -5.84
C THR A 105 -16.74 9.38 -5.92
N ASN A 106 -15.83 10.36 -5.83
CA ASN A 106 -16.17 11.77 -6.02
C ASN A 106 -16.70 12.04 -7.43
N LEU A 107 -16.03 11.53 -8.47
CA LEU A 107 -16.44 11.75 -9.85
C LEU A 107 -17.77 11.06 -10.18
N LEU A 108 -18.04 9.88 -9.61
CA LEU A 108 -19.36 9.24 -9.66
C LEU A 108 -20.46 10.04 -8.95
N GLU A 109 -20.09 10.86 -7.96
CA GLU A 109 -20.97 11.82 -7.27
C GLU A 109 -20.97 13.22 -7.91
N ASN A 110 -20.31 13.40 -9.07
CA ASN A 110 -20.10 14.70 -9.73
C ASN A 110 -19.42 15.75 -8.83
N LYS A 111 -18.49 15.32 -7.98
CA LYS A 111 -17.66 16.19 -7.13
C LYS A 111 -16.26 16.33 -7.70
N ARG A 112 -15.63 17.48 -7.45
CA ARG A 112 -14.22 17.73 -7.80
C ARG A 112 -13.27 16.80 -7.05
N VAL A 113 -12.06 16.63 -7.58
CA VAL A 113 -11.02 15.78 -7.01
C VAL A 113 -9.81 16.61 -6.58
N PRO A 114 -9.32 16.46 -5.33
CA PRO A 114 -8.24 17.28 -4.80
C PRO A 114 -6.87 16.76 -5.23
N VAL A 115 -6.11 17.55 -6.01
CA VAL A 115 -4.71 17.27 -6.37
C VAL A 115 -3.79 18.14 -5.52
N TYR A 116 -2.93 17.51 -4.73
CA TYR A 116 -1.97 18.20 -3.86
C TYR A 116 -0.81 18.82 -4.66
N GLY A 117 -0.51 20.10 -4.40
CA GLY A 117 0.54 20.83 -5.10
C GLY A 117 0.25 20.89 -6.60
N GLN A 118 1.25 20.55 -7.42
CA GLN A 118 1.08 20.40 -8.87
C GLN A 118 0.85 18.94 -9.29
N GLY A 119 0.72 18.02 -8.34
CA GLY A 119 0.53 16.59 -8.62
C GLY A 119 1.80 15.88 -9.11
N GLU A 120 2.99 16.42 -8.81
CA GLU A 120 4.29 15.93 -9.28
C GLU A 120 4.76 14.65 -8.57
N ASN A 121 4.19 14.34 -7.41
CA ASN A 121 4.56 13.15 -6.65
C ASN A 121 4.27 11.87 -7.44
N VAL A 122 5.27 10.99 -7.53
CA VAL A 122 5.27 9.74 -8.28
C VAL A 122 5.07 8.56 -7.34
N ARG A 123 4.20 7.62 -7.75
CA ARG A 123 3.95 6.36 -7.03
C ARG A 123 4.01 5.21 -8.01
N ASP A 124 4.48 4.05 -7.53
CA ASP A 124 4.43 2.78 -8.26
C ASP A 124 3.14 2.02 -7.90
N TRP A 125 2.31 1.75 -8.89
CA TRP A 125 0.97 1.20 -8.71
C TRP A 125 0.91 -0.30 -8.99
N ILE A 126 0.55 -1.08 -7.96
CA ILE A 126 0.32 -2.53 -8.06
C ILE A 126 -1.16 -2.86 -7.87
N TYR A 127 -1.72 -3.68 -8.77
CA TYR A 127 -3.09 -4.16 -8.61
C TYR A 127 -3.19 -5.11 -7.41
N VAL A 128 -4.24 -4.98 -6.60
CA VAL A 128 -4.37 -5.71 -5.32
C VAL A 128 -4.25 -7.23 -5.47
N ASP A 129 -4.76 -7.81 -6.55
CA ASP A 129 -4.67 -9.25 -6.78
C ASP A 129 -3.24 -9.70 -7.14
N ASP A 130 -2.46 -8.85 -7.82
CA ASP A 130 -1.04 -9.13 -8.08
C ASP A 130 -0.23 -9.09 -6.78
N HIS A 131 -0.53 -8.14 -5.89
CA HIS A 131 0.08 -8.10 -4.56
C HIS A 131 -0.27 -9.36 -3.74
N ASN A 132 -1.56 -9.75 -3.73
CA ASN A 132 -2.01 -10.98 -3.06
C ASN A 132 -1.30 -12.22 -3.61
N ALA A 133 -1.15 -12.34 -4.93
CA ALA A 133 -0.39 -13.40 -5.56
C ALA A 133 1.11 -13.36 -5.16
N GLY A 134 1.67 -12.18 -4.95
CA GLY A 134 3.05 -11.99 -4.47
C GLY A 134 3.22 -12.46 -3.04
N VAL A 135 2.33 -12.07 -2.14
CA VAL A 135 2.31 -12.55 -0.75
C VAL A 135 2.15 -14.07 -0.70
N ASP A 136 1.23 -14.65 -1.47
CA ASP A 136 1.05 -16.10 -1.57
C ASP A 136 2.33 -16.81 -2.07
N ALA A 137 3.01 -16.23 -3.07
CA ALA A 137 4.27 -16.75 -3.57
C ALA A 137 5.38 -16.70 -2.50
N VAL A 138 5.47 -15.63 -1.69
CA VAL A 138 6.41 -15.55 -0.56
C VAL A 138 6.08 -16.62 0.48
N ILE A 139 4.81 -16.78 0.86
CA ILE A 139 4.39 -17.79 1.85
C ILE A 139 4.74 -19.21 1.38
N LYS A 140 4.53 -19.52 0.10
CA LYS A 140 4.76 -20.87 -0.45
C LYS A 140 6.22 -21.17 -0.75
N LYS A 141 6.97 -20.19 -1.27
CA LYS A 141 8.30 -20.42 -1.85
C LYS A 141 9.42 -19.55 -1.26
N GLY A 142 9.08 -18.48 -0.55
CA GLY A 142 10.06 -17.57 0.03
C GLY A 142 10.98 -18.28 1.03
N ARG A 143 12.27 -17.96 0.96
CA ARG A 143 13.24 -18.49 1.92
C ARG A 143 13.10 -17.78 3.27
N ILE A 144 13.35 -18.51 4.36
CA ILE A 144 13.35 -17.93 5.71
C ILE A 144 14.44 -16.86 5.83
N ASP A 145 14.15 -15.81 6.61
CA ASP A 145 15.01 -14.62 6.81
C ASP A 145 15.17 -13.72 5.58
N GLU A 146 14.39 -13.97 4.52
CA GLU A 146 14.42 -13.12 3.34
C GLU A 146 13.33 -12.05 3.35
N THR A 147 13.63 -10.99 2.61
CA THR A 147 12.69 -9.94 2.21
C THR A 147 12.46 -10.01 0.72
N TYR A 148 11.25 -9.61 0.29
CA TYR A 148 10.86 -9.57 -1.11
C TYR A 148 10.14 -8.25 -1.42
N CYS A 149 10.69 -7.47 -2.33
CA CYS A 149 10.06 -6.27 -2.86
C CYS A 149 8.98 -6.66 -3.89
N LEU A 150 7.76 -6.15 -3.70
CA LEU A 150 6.59 -6.41 -4.54
C LEU A 150 6.09 -5.10 -5.16
N GLY A 151 6.57 -4.79 -6.37
CA GLY A 151 6.21 -3.59 -7.13
C GLY A 151 5.26 -3.89 -8.30
N GLY A 152 4.57 -2.85 -8.78
CA GLY A 152 3.74 -2.92 -9.98
C GLY A 152 4.50 -2.62 -11.27
N GLY A 153 5.67 -1.98 -11.16
CA GLY A 153 6.41 -1.51 -12.33
C GLY A 153 5.66 -0.42 -13.09
N CYS A 154 4.79 0.33 -12.41
CA CYS A 154 3.97 1.39 -13.01
C CYS A 154 4.10 2.69 -12.23
N GLU A 155 5.12 3.46 -12.58
CA GLU A 155 5.33 4.80 -12.04
C GLU A 155 4.41 5.80 -12.72
N LEU A 156 3.60 6.51 -11.92
CA LEU A 156 2.76 7.61 -12.39
C LEU A 156 2.85 8.76 -11.42
N THR A 157 2.97 9.97 -11.95
CA THR A 157 2.67 11.18 -11.17
C THR A 157 1.20 11.17 -10.75
N ASN A 158 0.90 11.84 -9.63
CA ASN A 158 -0.48 12.02 -9.19
C ASN A 158 -1.32 12.72 -10.27
N LEU A 159 -0.74 13.64 -11.04
CA LEU A 159 -1.44 14.32 -12.14
C LEU A 159 -1.76 13.35 -13.31
N GLU A 160 -0.80 12.53 -13.74
CA GLU A 160 -1.04 11.52 -14.79
C GLU A 160 -2.10 10.50 -14.36
N LEU A 161 -2.03 10.03 -13.12
CA LEU A 161 -3.05 9.17 -12.51
C LEU A 161 -4.43 9.84 -12.57
N THR A 162 -4.51 11.11 -12.16
CA THR A 162 -5.76 11.89 -12.17
C THR A 162 -6.36 11.95 -13.56
N LYS A 163 -5.55 12.30 -14.57
CA LYS A 163 -5.98 12.38 -15.97
C LYS A 163 -6.46 11.04 -16.51
N LYS A 164 -5.79 9.93 -16.13
CA LYS A 164 -6.25 8.57 -16.49
C LYS A 164 -7.60 8.23 -15.88
N ILE A 165 -7.85 8.58 -14.61
CA ILE A 165 -9.13 8.35 -13.94
C ILE A 165 -10.24 9.19 -14.60
N LEU A 166 -10.00 10.49 -14.84
CA LEU A 166 -10.95 11.39 -15.48
C LEU A 166 -11.36 10.87 -16.86
N LYS A 167 -10.37 10.50 -17.69
CA LYS A 167 -10.60 9.92 -19.02
C LYS A 167 -11.43 8.64 -18.95
N ALA A 168 -11.13 7.74 -18.00
CA ALA A 168 -11.86 6.48 -17.84
C ALA A 168 -13.30 6.65 -17.34
N LEU A 169 -13.63 7.82 -16.76
CA LEU A 169 -14.97 8.17 -16.29
C LEU A 169 -15.70 9.20 -17.17
N ASP A 170 -15.12 9.55 -18.32
CA ASP A 170 -15.65 10.57 -19.24
C ASP A 170 -15.88 11.93 -18.54
N LYS A 171 -14.85 12.39 -17.82
CA LYS A 171 -14.82 13.67 -17.10
C LYS A 171 -13.69 14.54 -17.63
N GLY A 172 -13.89 15.85 -17.65
CA GLY A 172 -12.86 16.81 -18.07
C GLY A 172 -11.97 17.28 -16.91
N GLU A 173 -10.91 18.02 -17.26
CA GLU A 173 -9.92 18.55 -16.29
C GLU A 173 -10.51 19.65 -15.39
N GLU A 174 -11.68 20.22 -15.72
CA GLU A 174 -12.42 21.15 -14.86
C GLU A 174 -12.84 20.54 -13.51
N MET A 175 -12.82 19.22 -13.40
CA MET A 175 -13.09 18.48 -12.17
C MET A 175 -11.90 18.47 -11.20
N ILE A 176 -10.71 18.91 -11.62
CA ILE A 176 -9.50 18.95 -10.78
C ILE A 176 -9.56 20.19 -9.88
N ASP A 177 -9.32 20.01 -8.59
CA ASP A 177 -9.13 21.10 -7.62
C ASP A 177 -7.72 21.02 -7.05
N PHE A 178 -6.87 22.01 -7.32
CA PHE A 178 -5.51 22.03 -6.80
C PHE A 178 -5.51 22.56 -5.37
N VAL A 179 -4.99 21.75 -4.44
CA VAL A 179 -4.96 22.06 -3.00
C VAL A 179 -3.52 22.18 -2.50
N PRO A 180 -3.27 22.93 -1.41
CA PRO A 180 -1.92 23.06 -0.85
C PRO A 180 -1.29 21.70 -0.56
N ASP A 181 0.00 21.54 -0.88
CA ASP A 181 0.70 20.27 -0.68
C ASP A 181 0.87 19.91 0.80
N ARG A 182 1.16 18.64 1.08
CA ARG A 182 1.38 18.13 2.42
C ARG A 182 2.84 18.38 2.85
N PRO A 183 3.09 18.83 4.08
CA PRO A 183 4.45 18.90 4.62
C PRO A 183 5.12 17.51 4.62
N GLY A 184 6.35 17.42 4.11
CA GLY A 184 7.14 16.19 4.11
C GLY A 184 6.64 15.11 3.16
N HIS A 185 5.98 15.50 2.06
CA HIS A 185 5.49 14.55 1.06
C HIS A 185 6.66 13.97 0.25
N ASP A 186 6.83 12.65 0.31
CA ASP A 186 7.85 11.98 -0.48
C ASP A 186 7.56 12.11 -1.97
N LEU A 187 8.59 12.47 -2.72
CA LEU A 187 8.48 12.82 -4.14
C LEU A 187 8.20 11.59 -4.98
N ARG A 188 8.98 10.51 -4.84
CA ARG A 188 8.92 9.37 -5.74
C ARG A 188 9.12 8.05 -4.99
N TYR A 189 8.24 7.09 -5.26
CA TYR A 189 8.40 5.69 -4.91
C TYR A 189 8.41 4.83 -6.18
N ALA A 190 9.36 3.91 -6.24
CA ALA A 190 9.49 2.91 -7.30
C ALA A 190 10.11 1.65 -6.71
N MET A 191 9.62 0.46 -7.11
CA MET A 191 10.05 -0.81 -6.52
C MET A 191 10.65 -1.76 -7.57
N ASP A 192 11.87 -2.24 -7.32
CA ASP A 192 12.50 -3.32 -8.07
C ASP A 192 12.06 -4.68 -7.50
N TYR A 193 11.28 -5.42 -8.27
CA TYR A 193 10.80 -6.75 -7.91
C TYR A 193 11.62 -7.91 -8.52
N SER A 194 12.82 -7.63 -9.04
CA SER A 194 13.65 -8.62 -9.74
C SER A 194 13.96 -9.86 -8.89
N LYS A 195 14.15 -9.70 -7.59
CA LYS A 195 14.37 -10.82 -6.67
C LYS A 195 13.14 -11.72 -6.56
N ALA A 196 11.95 -11.14 -6.37
CA ALA A 196 10.70 -11.89 -6.31
C ALA A 196 10.45 -12.66 -7.63
N LYS A 197 10.74 -12.04 -8.77
CA LYS A 197 10.68 -12.69 -10.08
C LYS A 197 11.64 -13.88 -10.19
N LYS A 198 12.91 -13.69 -9.83
CA LYS A 198 13.93 -14.72 -9.93
C LYS A 198 13.69 -15.90 -8.99
N GLU A 199 13.30 -15.62 -7.75
CA GLU A 199 13.26 -16.64 -6.69
C GLU A 199 11.89 -17.28 -6.50
N LEU A 200 10.81 -16.52 -6.72
CA LEU A 200 9.44 -16.98 -6.47
C LEU A 200 8.69 -17.31 -7.77
N GLY A 201 9.21 -16.84 -8.91
CA GLY A 201 8.51 -16.87 -10.19
C GLY A 201 7.31 -15.91 -10.20
N TRP A 202 7.36 -14.85 -9.39
CA TRP A 202 6.28 -13.87 -9.27
C TRP A 202 6.63 -12.55 -9.99
N GLN A 203 5.68 -12.00 -10.73
CA GLN A 203 5.75 -10.65 -11.28
C GLN A 203 4.30 -10.13 -11.42
N PRO A 204 4.05 -8.81 -11.40
CA PRO A 204 2.72 -8.28 -11.69
C PRO A 204 2.28 -8.70 -13.09
N THR A 205 0.99 -9.02 -13.22
CA THR A 205 0.39 -9.52 -14.47
C THR A 205 -0.69 -8.60 -15.03
N VAL A 206 -1.25 -7.72 -14.20
CA VAL A 206 -2.29 -6.77 -14.59
C VAL A 206 -1.66 -5.45 -14.95
N ASP A 207 -1.83 -5.02 -16.20
CA ASP A 207 -1.40 -3.68 -16.60
C ASP A 207 -2.25 -2.60 -15.91
N PHE A 208 -1.67 -1.40 -15.74
CA PHE A 208 -2.35 -0.34 -15.01
C PHE A 208 -3.70 0.05 -15.61
N GLY A 209 -3.81 0.09 -16.95
CA GLY A 209 -5.04 0.46 -17.64
C GLY A 209 -6.16 -0.57 -17.44
N GLU A 210 -5.83 -1.86 -17.56
CA GLU A 210 -6.74 -2.96 -17.26
C GLU A 210 -7.17 -2.95 -15.79
N GLY A 211 -6.22 -2.85 -14.87
CA GLY A 211 -6.49 -2.79 -13.44
C GLY A 211 -7.35 -1.58 -13.07
N LEU A 212 -7.12 -0.41 -13.68
CA LEU A 212 -7.91 0.79 -13.45
C LEU A 212 -9.35 0.59 -13.93
N LYS A 213 -9.54 -0.01 -15.11
CA LYS A 213 -10.87 -0.34 -15.63
C LYS A 213 -11.61 -1.29 -14.68
N LYS A 214 -10.97 -2.40 -14.28
CA LYS A 214 -11.52 -3.35 -13.28
C LYS A 214 -11.91 -2.66 -11.99
N THR A 215 -11.06 -1.75 -11.51
CA THR A 215 -11.30 -0.97 -10.29
C THR A 215 -12.53 -0.06 -10.45
N ILE A 216 -12.60 0.73 -11.52
CA ILE A 216 -13.74 1.62 -11.80
C ILE A 216 -15.04 0.83 -11.92
N ASP A 217 -15.04 -0.26 -12.67
CA ASP A 217 -16.22 -1.12 -12.86
C ASP A 217 -16.68 -1.69 -11.51
N TRP A 218 -15.75 -2.08 -10.64
CA TRP A 218 -16.07 -2.52 -9.29
C TRP A 218 -16.77 -1.41 -8.48
N TYR A 219 -16.25 -0.18 -8.45
CA TYR A 219 -16.90 0.94 -7.73
C TYR A 219 -18.27 1.31 -8.32
N LYS A 220 -18.44 1.24 -9.65
CA LYS A 220 -19.74 1.47 -10.31
C LYS A 220 -20.78 0.43 -9.89
N ASN A 221 -20.36 -0.82 -9.75
CA ASN A 221 -21.24 -1.95 -9.43
C ASN A 221 -21.46 -2.14 -7.92
N ASN A 222 -20.66 -1.50 -7.06
CA ASN A 222 -20.71 -1.68 -5.60
C ASN A 222 -21.01 -0.37 -4.85
N GLN A 223 -21.95 0.43 -5.36
CA GLN A 223 -22.31 1.73 -4.75
C GLN A 223 -22.82 1.63 -3.32
N SER A 224 -23.58 0.58 -3.00
CA SER A 224 -24.06 0.33 -1.64
C SER A 224 -22.89 0.21 -0.65
N TRP A 225 -21.83 -0.50 -1.04
CA TRP A 225 -20.64 -0.69 -0.21
C TRP A 225 -19.94 0.65 0.07
N TRP A 226 -19.45 1.35 -0.96
CA TRP A 226 -18.63 2.54 -0.70
C TRP A 226 -19.42 3.73 -0.16
N ARG A 227 -20.73 3.85 -0.46
CA ARG A 227 -21.57 4.89 0.15
C ARG A 227 -21.72 4.66 1.66
N ASN A 228 -21.89 3.42 2.10
CA ASN A 228 -21.94 3.07 3.53
C ASN A 228 -20.59 3.26 4.22
N VAL A 229 -19.49 3.03 3.50
CA VAL A 229 -18.14 3.30 4.01
C VAL A 229 -17.89 4.80 4.18
N LYS A 230 -18.28 5.61 3.18
CA LYS A 230 -18.04 7.07 3.15
C LYS A 230 -18.90 7.86 4.14
N ASN A 231 -20.13 7.44 4.39
CA ASN A 231 -21.07 8.18 5.25
C ASN A 231 -20.90 7.89 6.76
N GLY A 232 -19.83 7.20 7.16
CA GLY A 232 -19.56 6.88 8.56
C GLY A 232 -20.44 5.75 9.12
N LYS A 233 -21.48 5.29 8.41
CA LYS A 233 -22.30 4.14 8.86
C LYS A 233 -21.47 2.87 8.98
N TYR A 234 -20.38 2.75 8.23
CA TYR A 234 -19.40 1.68 8.43
C TYR A 234 -18.71 1.76 9.79
N LEU A 235 -18.28 2.96 10.22
CA LEU A 235 -17.71 3.16 11.55
C LEU A 235 -18.77 2.92 12.64
N GLU A 236 -20.01 3.37 12.44
CA GLU A 236 -21.12 3.07 13.35
C GLU A 236 -21.44 1.57 13.43
N TYR A 237 -21.45 0.86 12.30
CA TYR A 237 -21.63 -0.59 12.23
C TYR A 237 -20.50 -1.33 12.94
N TYR A 238 -19.25 -0.97 12.68
CA TYR A 238 -18.09 -1.60 13.31
C TYR A 238 -18.09 -1.35 14.82
N LYS A 239 -18.41 -0.13 15.25
CA LYS A 239 -18.55 0.23 16.67
C LYS A 239 -19.68 -0.54 17.34
N LYS A 240 -20.81 -0.73 16.66
CA LYS A 240 -21.95 -1.52 17.15
C LYS A 240 -21.65 -3.02 17.22
N GLN A 241 -20.87 -3.54 16.27
CA GLN A 241 -20.63 -4.97 16.10
C GLN A 241 -19.42 -5.48 16.90
N TYR A 242 -18.39 -4.64 17.08
CA TYR A 242 -17.09 -5.05 17.62
C TYR A 242 -16.60 -4.22 18.81
N GLY A 243 -17.28 -3.12 19.16
CA GLY A 243 -17.10 -2.44 20.45
C GLY A 243 -15.66 -2.07 20.81
N GLU A 244 -15.04 -1.18 20.02
CA GLU A 244 -14.14 -0.10 20.45
C GLU A 244 -13.93 0.88 19.27
#